data_AF-A0A0J8DBP5-F1
#
_entry.id   AF-A0A0J8DBP5-F1
#
_cell.length_a   1.000
_cell.length_b   1.000
_cell.length_c   1.000
_cell.angle_alpha   90.00
_cell.angle_beta   90.00
_cell.angle_gamma   90.00
#
_symmetry.space_group_name_H-M   'P 1'
#
loop_
_entity.id
_entity.type
_entity.pdbx_description
1 polymer ?
#
loop_
_entity_poly.entity_id
_entity_poly.type
_entity_poly.pdbx_seq_one_letter_code
_entity_poly.pdbx_strand_id
1 'polypeptide(L)'
;MTEINVNDFLIFFLASIRIISMLLTAPIFSQKQIPSPFKIGFSLIVGLLVSSSITGRGFTFPANNFELALFVFKEVLIGVSIGTVATFIFNSFRMAAHLMDFGIGFSMSQYYDPTSASSATVLERFFNWIATVLFLVFNFHHILISAITRSFEVVPLGHFIISENIFSAIMSSFSKSFIIAVQIAAPIMIIMFITDFTLGLIARTVPQIQVFVLGMPIKVLLGLLALSAIIPGLMQVFIKSLDKISPEILKVLSSVPILFFLGTDDKTEEPTSKKLQDARKKGQVAKSNDLNSGIILLGVTLFFLFLGDKIYTYGLQGMVQELSNLYVKEINFVDAQTIFLKSLQKTFFVAVPIAVTAMILGVISNVMQVGFLNSGEGLKPDFKKLNPISGIKKFFSIRTIMEFVKSILKIGLVGFVGYSFVKSKIFDIMKVSDLHPNGIYPFVKDLADSQLIRIVIVLLTIGIADYIFQKRQHKKDLRMTKQEIKDEYKQMEGDPQLKSKIKQKQREMAMSRMMHEVPKATVVVTNPTHYSIALKYSKGEGAPKVLAKGVDSVAFRIRDIAKKHNIPIVENRILARKIYAEVDINKEIPSELYGAVAEVIAYVYSIKKR
;
A
#
# COMPACT_ATOMS: atom_id res chain seq x y z
N MET A 1 -59.52 42.15 -46.19
CA MET A 1 -58.30 41.65 -45.54
C MET A 1 -57.53 42.87 -45.09
N THR A 2 -57.06 42.92 -43.84
CA THR A 2 -56.17 44.01 -43.37
C THR A 2 -54.79 43.82 -43.98
N GLU A 3 -54.21 44.88 -44.55
CA GLU A 3 -52.83 44.83 -45.03
C GLU A 3 -51.88 44.58 -43.86
N ILE A 4 -51.00 43.58 -43.98
CA ILE A 4 -50.00 43.31 -42.97
C ILE A 4 -48.89 44.34 -43.15
N ASN A 5 -48.85 45.31 -42.23
CA ASN A 5 -47.80 46.31 -42.20
C ASN A 5 -46.42 45.63 -42.08
N VAL A 6 -45.57 45.84 -43.10
CA VAL A 6 -44.23 45.24 -43.19
C VAL A 6 -43.38 45.59 -41.96
N ASN A 7 -43.59 46.77 -41.40
CA ASN A 7 -42.88 47.24 -40.21
C ASN A 7 -43.24 46.44 -38.96
N ASP A 8 -44.52 46.15 -38.73
CA ASP A 8 -44.98 45.35 -37.59
C ASP A 8 -44.57 43.88 -37.75
N PHE A 9 -44.57 43.37 -38.99
CA PHE A 9 -44.04 42.05 -39.32
C PHE A 9 -42.52 41.93 -39.00
N LEU A 10 -41.71 42.95 -39.30
CA LEU A 10 -40.28 42.95 -38.98
C LEU A 10 -40.02 42.96 -37.45
N ILE A 11 -40.81 43.72 -36.68
CA ILE A 11 -40.75 43.74 -35.21
C ILE A 11 -41.10 42.35 -34.66
N PHE A 12 -42.19 41.76 -35.14
CA PHE A 12 -42.62 40.39 -34.81
C PHE A 12 -41.57 39.32 -35.14
N PHE A 13 -40.97 39.40 -36.33
CA PHE A 13 -39.95 38.46 -36.82
C PHE A 13 -38.69 38.49 -35.95
N LEU A 14 -38.16 39.69 -35.67
CA LEU A 14 -36.97 39.86 -34.82
C LEU A 14 -37.22 39.45 -33.36
N ALA A 15 -38.41 39.76 -32.81
CA ALA A 15 -38.81 39.28 -31.48
C ALA A 15 -38.86 37.75 -31.42
N SER A 16 -39.50 37.11 -32.41
CA SER A 16 -39.58 35.64 -32.53
C SER A 16 -38.21 34.99 -32.63
N ILE A 17 -37.26 35.61 -33.36
CA ILE A 17 -35.87 35.14 -33.49
C ILE A 17 -35.12 35.13 -32.15
N ARG A 18 -35.24 36.19 -31.35
CA ARG A 18 -34.62 36.22 -30.00
C ARG A 18 -35.21 35.13 -29.10
N ILE A 19 -36.52 34.92 -29.17
CA ILE A 19 -37.24 33.92 -28.37
C ILE A 19 -36.85 32.48 -28.79
N ILE A 20 -36.85 32.13 -30.09
CA ILE A 20 -36.45 30.77 -30.50
C ILE A 20 -34.98 30.48 -30.21
N SER A 21 -34.09 31.47 -30.39
CA SER A 21 -32.67 31.32 -30.09
C SER A 21 -32.40 31.08 -28.60
N MET A 22 -33.26 31.62 -27.74
CA MET A 22 -33.29 31.34 -26.31
C MET A 22 -33.85 29.92 -26.02
N LEU A 23 -34.97 29.53 -26.63
CA LEU A 23 -35.58 28.20 -26.43
C LEU A 23 -34.69 27.05 -26.91
N LEU A 24 -33.85 27.29 -27.91
CA LEU A 24 -32.89 26.30 -28.43
C LEU A 24 -31.73 26.02 -27.47
N THR A 25 -31.36 26.96 -26.59
CA THR A 25 -30.24 26.83 -25.65
C THR A 25 -30.66 26.69 -24.18
N ALA A 26 -31.87 27.11 -23.83
CA ALA A 26 -32.42 27.03 -22.48
C ALA A 26 -32.59 25.58 -21.96
N PRO A 27 -32.51 25.35 -20.64
CA PRO A 27 -32.76 24.03 -20.07
C PRO A 27 -34.19 23.57 -20.34
N ILE A 28 -34.39 22.25 -20.44
CA ILE A 28 -35.62 21.57 -20.86
C ILE A 28 -35.99 21.86 -22.32
N PHE A 29 -36.19 23.12 -22.72
CA PHE A 29 -36.56 23.50 -24.09
C PHE A 29 -35.54 23.06 -25.15
N SER A 30 -34.25 23.02 -24.82
CA SER A 30 -33.18 22.48 -25.67
C SER A 30 -33.22 20.95 -25.87
N GLN A 31 -33.96 20.18 -25.06
CA GLN A 31 -33.94 18.71 -25.14
C GLN A 31 -34.44 18.17 -26.49
N LYS A 32 -33.89 17.02 -26.91
CA LYS A 32 -34.22 16.35 -28.19
C LYS A 32 -35.66 15.78 -28.20
N GLN A 33 -36.19 15.50 -27.01
CA GLN A 33 -37.55 14.98 -26.79
C GLN A 33 -38.64 15.99 -27.16
N ILE A 34 -38.33 17.30 -27.14
CA ILE A 34 -39.26 18.35 -27.54
C ILE A 34 -39.10 18.59 -29.05
N PRO A 35 -40.13 18.36 -29.90
CA PRO A 35 -40.01 18.53 -31.34
C PRO A 35 -39.74 19.98 -31.76
N SER A 36 -38.91 20.20 -32.77
CA SER A 36 -38.63 21.54 -33.32
C SER A 36 -39.89 22.33 -33.71
N PRO A 37 -40.96 21.74 -34.30
CA PRO A 37 -42.20 22.45 -34.59
C PRO A 37 -42.87 23.08 -33.35
N PHE A 38 -42.78 22.45 -32.17
CA PHE A 38 -43.28 23.03 -30.92
C PHE A 38 -42.49 24.28 -30.54
N LYS A 39 -41.15 24.23 -30.64
CA LYS A 39 -40.26 25.36 -30.31
C LYS A 39 -40.52 26.55 -31.24
N ILE A 40 -40.74 26.27 -32.53
CA ILE A 40 -41.14 27.27 -33.53
C ILE A 40 -42.51 27.85 -33.21
N GLY A 41 -43.56 27.03 -33.08
CA GLY A 41 -44.92 27.50 -32.78
C GLY A 41 -45.00 28.32 -31.49
N PHE A 42 -44.37 27.87 -30.41
CA PHE A 42 -44.32 28.61 -29.15
C PHE A 42 -43.55 29.93 -29.28
N SER A 43 -42.43 29.97 -30.01
CA SER A 43 -41.68 31.21 -30.26
C SER A 43 -42.47 32.25 -31.04
N LEU A 44 -43.31 31.83 -32.00
CA LEU A 44 -44.18 32.72 -32.78
C LEU A 44 -45.35 33.23 -31.93
N ILE A 45 -45.98 32.38 -31.10
CA ILE A 45 -47.07 32.80 -30.20
C ILE A 45 -46.56 33.83 -29.18
N VAL A 46 -45.44 33.56 -28.50
CA VAL A 46 -44.83 34.51 -27.56
C VAL A 46 -44.29 35.74 -28.29
N GLY A 47 -43.72 35.58 -29.49
CA GLY A 47 -43.27 36.68 -30.34
C GLY A 47 -44.37 37.68 -30.67
N LEU A 48 -45.57 37.19 -31.00
CA LEU A 48 -46.74 38.02 -31.32
C LEU A 48 -47.26 38.80 -30.09
N LEU A 49 -47.32 38.14 -28.93
CA LEU A 49 -47.70 38.78 -27.65
C LEU A 49 -46.70 39.86 -27.20
N VAL A 50 -45.41 39.65 -27.51
CA VAL A 50 -44.34 40.58 -27.16
C VAL A 50 -44.23 41.72 -28.16
N SER A 51 -44.42 41.49 -29.47
CA SER A 51 -44.34 42.55 -30.48
C SER A 51 -45.39 43.63 -30.28
N SER A 52 -46.62 43.28 -29.89
CA SER A 52 -47.67 44.26 -29.56
C SER A 52 -47.35 45.13 -28.33
N SER A 53 -46.39 44.71 -27.51
CA SER A 53 -45.89 45.48 -26.35
C SER A 53 -44.68 46.37 -26.71
N ILE A 54 -44.14 46.26 -27.93
CA ILE A 54 -42.97 46.99 -28.42
C ILE A 54 -43.36 48.03 -29.48
N THR A 55 -44.38 47.77 -30.30
CA THR A 55 -44.95 48.73 -31.27
C THR A 55 -45.33 50.04 -30.58
N GLY A 56 -44.55 51.10 -30.84
CA GLY A 56 -44.64 52.41 -30.19
C GLY A 56 -43.34 52.88 -29.54
N ARG A 57 -42.39 51.98 -29.25
CA ARG A 57 -41.01 52.32 -28.89
C ARG A 57 -40.20 52.51 -30.19
N GLY A 58 -39.48 53.62 -30.32
CA GLY A 58 -38.84 54.02 -31.58
C GLY A 58 -37.84 52.98 -32.11
N PHE A 59 -38.24 52.26 -33.16
CA PHE A 59 -37.45 51.20 -33.79
C PHE A 59 -36.79 51.72 -35.07
N THR A 60 -35.48 51.55 -35.19
CA THR A 60 -34.74 51.82 -36.43
C THR A 60 -34.87 50.64 -37.39
N PHE A 61 -35.66 50.82 -38.45
CA PHE A 61 -35.81 49.85 -39.52
C PHE A 61 -34.49 49.69 -40.30
N PRO A 62 -34.11 48.46 -40.71
CA PRO A 62 -32.91 48.25 -41.51
C PRO A 62 -33.11 48.80 -42.92
N ALA A 63 -32.17 49.61 -43.40
CA ALA A 63 -32.20 50.16 -44.75
C ALA A 63 -31.78 49.14 -45.82
N ASN A 64 -31.01 48.12 -45.42
CA ASN A 64 -30.42 47.12 -46.31
C ASN A 64 -30.55 45.69 -45.78
N ASN A 65 -30.53 44.70 -46.68
CA ASN A 65 -30.51 43.27 -46.33
C ASN A 65 -29.33 42.90 -45.40
N PHE A 66 -28.20 43.61 -45.51
CA PHE A 66 -27.04 43.44 -44.62
C PHE A 66 -27.31 43.89 -43.18
N GLU A 67 -28.00 45.01 -43.00
CA GLU A 67 -28.42 45.50 -41.68
C GLU A 67 -29.48 44.57 -41.06
N LEU A 68 -30.42 44.08 -41.86
CA LEU A 68 -31.37 43.06 -41.43
C LEU A 68 -30.65 41.78 -40.96
N ALA A 69 -29.62 41.33 -41.67
CA ALA A 69 -28.80 40.18 -41.26
C ALA A 69 -28.01 40.45 -39.96
N LEU A 70 -27.46 41.66 -39.77
CA LEU A 70 -26.80 42.06 -38.51
C LEU A 70 -27.79 42.13 -37.34
N PHE A 71 -29.01 42.62 -37.56
CA PHE A 71 -30.06 42.63 -36.55
C PHE A 71 -30.44 41.19 -36.18
N VAL A 72 -30.74 40.33 -37.16
CA VAL A 72 -31.01 38.90 -36.94
C VAL A 72 -29.88 38.24 -36.13
N PHE A 73 -28.62 38.46 -36.50
CA PHE A 73 -27.46 37.92 -35.77
C PHE A 73 -27.40 38.39 -34.31
N LYS A 74 -27.62 39.69 -34.05
CA LYS A 74 -27.66 40.27 -32.70
C LYS A 74 -28.84 39.73 -31.87
N GLU A 75 -30.02 39.56 -32.47
CA GLU A 75 -31.18 38.97 -31.80
C GLU A 75 -30.93 37.48 -31.46
N VAL A 76 -30.29 36.72 -32.36
CA VAL A 76 -29.82 35.35 -32.07
C VAL A 76 -28.84 35.34 -30.90
N LEU A 77 -27.82 36.20 -30.92
CA LEU A 77 -26.77 36.28 -29.89
C LEU A 77 -27.35 36.56 -28.50
N ILE A 78 -28.31 37.48 -28.39
CA ILE A 78 -28.99 37.81 -27.12
C ILE A 78 -29.80 36.61 -26.63
N GLY A 79 -30.60 35.98 -27.51
CA GLY A 79 -31.39 34.80 -27.16
C GLY A 79 -30.51 33.65 -26.68
N VAL A 80 -29.47 33.31 -27.45
CA VAL A 80 -28.46 32.31 -27.09
C VAL A 80 -27.83 32.61 -25.73
N SER A 81 -27.47 33.87 -25.46
CA SER A 81 -26.86 34.29 -24.19
C SER A 81 -27.77 34.03 -22.99
N ILE A 82 -29.05 34.40 -23.08
CA ILE A 82 -30.04 34.21 -22.00
C ILE A 82 -30.23 32.71 -21.71
N GLY A 83 -30.46 31.89 -22.74
CA GLY A 83 -30.62 30.44 -22.55
C GLY A 83 -29.32 29.74 -22.09
N THR A 84 -28.15 30.23 -22.50
CA THR A 84 -26.85 29.71 -22.05
C THR A 84 -26.60 29.96 -20.56
N VAL A 85 -26.91 31.16 -20.05
CA VAL A 85 -26.81 31.48 -18.61
C VAL A 85 -27.72 30.58 -17.77
N ALA A 86 -28.95 30.34 -18.25
CA ALA A 86 -29.88 29.38 -17.62
C ALA A 86 -29.34 27.94 -17.63
N THR A 87 -28.74 27.52 -18.75
CA THR A 87 -28.14 26.19 -18.92
C THR A 87 -26.86 26.00 -18.10
N PHE A 88 -26.10 27.05 -17.78
CA PHE A 88 -25.00 26.95 -16.81
C PHE A 88 -25.51 26.60 -15.41
N ILE A 89 -26.57 27.26 -14.92
CA ILE A 89 -27.18 26.92 -13.63
C ILE A 89 -27.65 25.46 -13.64
N PHE A 90 -28.34 25.02 -14.70
CA PHE A 90 -28.82 23.65 -14.83
C PHE A 90 -27.68 22.61 -14.90
N ASN A 91 -26.62 22.91 -15.66
CA ASN A 91 -25.44 22.04 -15.76
C ASN A 91 -24.62 21.98 -14.47
N SER A 92 -24.73 22.94 -13.55
CA SER A 92 -24.05 22.87 -12.25
C SER A 92 -24.46 21.64 -11.44
N PHE A 93 -25.74 21.24 -11.50
CA PHE A 93 -26.25 20.05 -10.81
C PHE A 93 -25.78 18.75 -11.46
N ARG A 94 -25.66 18.72 -12.80
CA ARG A 94 -25.07 17.59 -13.55
C ARG A 94 -23.58 17.45 -13.25
N MET A 95 -22.84 18.56 -13.27
CA MET A 95 -21.42 18.63 -12.92
C MET A 95 -21.18 18.17 -11.47
N ALA A 96 -22.04 18.59 -10.52
CA ALA A 96 -21.98 18.13 -9.14
C ALA A 96 -22.17 16.61 -9.02
N ALA A 97 -23.18 16.04 -9.71
CA ALA A 97 -23.42 14.60 -9.71
C ALA A 97 -22.27 13.81 -10.35
N HIS A 98 -21.68 14.31 -11.42
CA HIS A 98 -20.49 13.72 -12.04
C HIS A 98 -19.27 13.75 -11.09
N LEU A 99 -19.09 14.85 -10.34
CA LEU A 99 -18.04 14.93 -9.30
C LEU A 99 -18.30 13.90 -8.19
N MET A 100 -19.54 13.77 -7.69
CA MET A 100 -19.91 12.73 -6.72
C MET A 100 -19.60 11.32 -7.25
N ASP A 101 -19.98 11.02 -8.50
CA ASP A 101 -19.78 9.71 -9.13
C ASP A 101 -18.32 9.32 -9.31
N PHE A 102 -17.41 10.29 -9.39
CA PHE A 102 -15.97 10.03 -9.35
C PHE A 102 -15.50 9.50 -7.99
N GLY A 103 -16.07 10.00 -6.89
CA GLY A 103 -15.80 9.50 -5.53
C GLY A 103 -16.50 8.17 -5.23
N ILE A 104 -17.76 8.04 -5.63
CA ILE A 104 -18.60 6.84 -5.39
C ILE A 104 -18.15 5.66 -6.26
N GLY A 105 -17.64 5.93 -7.47
CA GLY A 105 -17.06 4.95 -8.39
C GLY A 105 -17.91 4.60 -9.61
N PHE A 106 -19.11 5.18 -9.76
CA PHE A 106 -19.97 4.94 -10.93
C PHE A 106 -19.38 5.47 -12.24
N SER A 107 -18.46 6.44 -12.19
CA SER A 107 -17.70 6.91 -13.36
C SER A 107 -16.91 5.80 -14.07
N MET A 108 -16.49 4.76 -13.34
CA MET A 108 -15.72 3.63 -13.89
C MET A 108 -16.51 2.85 -14.96
N SER A 109 -17.84 2.93 -14.97
CA SER A 109 -18.69 2.31 -16.00
C SER A 109 -18.29 2.71 -17.43
N GLN A 110 -17.85 3.96 -17.63
CA GLN A 110 -17.43 4.51 -18.92
C GLN A 110 -16.12 3.90 -19.44
N TYR A 111 -15.28 3.40 -18.53
CA TYR A 111 -14.03 2.71 -18.88
C TYR A 111 -14.24 1.22 -19.15
N TYR A 112 -15.29 0.62 -18.58
CA TYR A 112 -15.65 -0.79 -18.80
C TYR A 112 -16.57 -1.01 -20.00
N ASP A 113 -17.42 -0.04 -20.36
CA ASP A 113 -18.18 -0.04 -21.60
C ASP A 113 -18.01 1.29 -22.37
N PRO A 114 -16.99 1.39 -23.23
CA PRO A 114 -16.85 2.51 -24.17
C PRO A 114 -17.82 2.42 -25.36
N THR A 115 -18.54 1.30 -25.55
CA THR A 115 -19.39 1.06 -26.72
C THR A 115 -20.79 1.66 -26.59
N SER A 116 -21.29 1.82 -25.35
CA SER A 116 -22.55 2.53 -25.05
C SER A 116 -22.59 4.01 -25.47
N ALA A 117 -21.46 4.58 -25.92
CA ALA A 117 -21.32 5.95 -26.45
C ALA A 117 -21.86 7.08 -25.54
N SER A 118 -22.08 6.81 -24.25
CA SER A 118 -22.72 7.72 -23.32
C SER A 118 -21.77 8.15 -22.22
N SER A 119 -21.27 9.38 -22.35
CA SER A 119 -20.47 10.07 -21.33
C SER A 119 -21.26 10.54 -20.12
N ALA A 120 -22.56 10.23 -20.02
CA ALA A 120 -23.43 10.64 -18.92
C ALA A 120 -23.63 9.52 -17.91
N THR A 121 -23.11 9.69 -16.69
CA THR A 121 -23.15 8.67 -15.63
C THR A 121 -24.56 8.43 -15.08
N VAL A 122 -24.74 7.37 -14.28
CA VAL A 122 -26.04 7.01 -13.69
C VAL A 122 -26.57 8.12 -12.78
N LEU A 123 -25.72 8.70 -11.92
CA LEU A 123 -26.15 9.76 -11.02
C LEU A 123 -26.35 11.10 -11.75
N GLU A 124 -25.55 11.38 -12.78
CA GLU A 124 -25.76 12.57 -13.62
C GLU A 124 -27.14 12.56 -14.30
N ARG A 125 -27.56 11.40 -14.83
CA ARG A 125 -28.91 11.21 -15.39
C ARG A 125 -30.00 11.41 -14.34
N PHE A 126 -29.80 10.86 -13.13
CA PHE A 126 -30.73 11.02 -12.00
C PHE A 126 -30.86 12.48 -11.55
N PHE A 127 -29.73 13.20 -11.41
CA PHE A 127 -29.71 14.62 -11.05
C PHE A 127 -30.25 15.52 -12.17
N ASN A 128 -30.05 15.16 -13.43
CA ASN A 128 -30.70 15.82 -14.56
C ASN A 128 -32.23 15.72 -14.50
N TRP A 129 -32.78 14.56 -14.08
CA TRP A 129 -34.22 14.42 -13.84
C TRP A 129 -34.69 15.21 -12.63
N ILE A 130 -33.97 15.18 -11.51
CA ILE A 130 -34.28 16.02 -10.33
C ILE A 130 -34.30 17.50 -10.73
N ALA A 131 -33.23 18.01 -11.34
CA ALA A 131 -33.14 19.40 -11.78
C ALA A 131 -34.26 19.77 -12.76
N THR A 132 -34.68 18.85 -13.65
CA THR A 132 -35.85 19.03 -14.53
C THR A 132 -37.13 19.21 -13.74
N VAL A 133 -37.43 18.31 -12.79
CA VAL A 133 -38.64 18.37 -11.95
C VAL A 133 -38.66 19.65 -11.13
N LEU A 134 -37.56 19.99 -10.46
CA LEU A 134 -37.48 21.16 -9.60
C LEU A 134 -37.59 22.47 -10.38
N PHE A 135 -37.01 22.56 -11.58
CA PHE A 135 -37.14 23.72 -12.46
C PHE A 135 -38.59 23.97 -12.92
N LEU A 136 -39.41 22.92 -13.01
CA LEU A 136 -40.84 23.04 -13.26
C LEU A 136 -41.59 23.43 -11.96
N VAL A 137 -41.35 22.73 -10.85
CA VAL A 137 -42.02 22.97 -9.55
C VAL A 137 -41.78 24.37 -9.01
N PHE A 138 -40.56 24.91 -9.11
CA PHE A 138 -40.23 26.28 -8.70
C PHE A 138 -40.48 27.33 -9.80
N ASN A 139 -41.22 26.97 -10.85
CA ASN A 139 -41.65 27.88 -11.92
C ASN A 139 -40.51 28.65 -12.63
N PHE A 140 -39.28 28.13 -12.67
CA PHE A 140 -38.15 28.84 -13.29
C PHE A 140 -38.28 29.04 -14.80
N HIS A 141 -39.14 28.26 -15.46
CA HIS A 141 -39.60 28.55 -16.82
C HIS A 141 -40.32 29.90 -16.93
N HIS A 142 -41.11 30.31 -15.92
CA HIS A 142 -41.72 31.65 -15.86
C HIS A 142 -40.66 32.74 -15.64
N ILE A 143 -39.62 32.49 -14.82
CA ILE A 143 -38.50 33.44 -14.67
C ILE A 143 -37.75 33.61 -15.99
N LEU A 144 -37.54 32.53 -16.75
CA LEU A 144 -36.95 32.62 -18.09
C LEU A 144 -37.83 33.36 -19.10
N ILE A 145 -39.15 33.17 -19.06
CA ILE A 145 -40.10 33.92 -19.90
C ILE A 145 -40.10 35.42 -19.51
N SER A 146 -40.02 35.73 -18.22
CA SER A 146 -39.86 37.12 -17.73
C SER A 146 -38.51 37.75 -18.11
N ALA A 147 -37.43 36.95 -18.13
CA ALA A 147 -36.11 37.41 -18.55
C ALA A 147 -36.05 37.75 -20.04
N ILE A 148 -36.68 36.93 -20.91
CA ILE A 148 -36.74 37.22 -22.35
C ILE A 148 -37.64 38.43 -22.64
N THR A 149 -38.78 38.61 -21.97
CA THR A 149 -39.62 39.82 -22.15
C THR A 149 -38.88 41.08 -21.68
N ARG A 150 -38.30 41.08 -20.48
CA ARG A 150 -37.51 42.21 -19.95
C ARG A 150 -36.27 42.51 -20.80
N SER A 151 -35.73 41.53 -21.53
CA SER A 151 -34.58 41.74 -22.43
C SER A 151 -34.88 42.76 -23.54
N PHE A 152 -36.12 42.86 -24.03
CA PHE A 152 -36.50 43.83 -25.07
C PHE A 152 -36.57 45.26 -24.55
N GLU A 153 -36.56 45.45 -23.23
CA GLU A 153 -36.50 46.77 -22.59
C GLU A 153 -35.07 47.22 -22.31
N VAL A 154 -34.18 46.27 -21.96
CA VAL A 154 -32.76 46.52 -21.69
C VAL A 154 -31.94 46.61 -22.99
N VAL A 155 -32.29 45.79 -23.99
CA VAL A 155 -31.70 45.83 -25.34
C VAL A 155 -32.85 45.84 -26.36
N PRO A 156 -33.31 47.04 -26.77
CA PRO A 156 -34.37 47.18 -27.77
C PRO A 156 -34.03 46.51 -29.10
N LEU A 157 -35.06 46.21 -29.88
CA LEU A 157 -34.94 45.77 -31.27
C LEU A 157 -34.35 46.92 -32.13
N GLY A 158 -33.70 46.59 -33.26
CA GLY A 158 -33.25 47.57 -34.26
C GLY A 158 -31.97 48.35 -33.94
N HIS A 159 -31.55 48.45 -32.68
CA HIS A 159 -30.26 49.04 -32.32
C HIS A 159 -29.16 47.99 -32.17
N PHE A 160 -27.98 48.24 -32.75
CA PHE A 160 -26.80 47.38 -32.62
C PHE A 160 -25.83 47.96 -31.57
N ILE A 161 -26.06 47.61 -30.29
CA ILE A 161 -25.16 47.94 -29.19
C ILE A 161 -24.83 46.62 -28.46
N ILE A 162 -23.63 46.10 -28.70
CA ILE A 162 -23.07 44.98 -27.94
C ILE A 162 -22.21 45.58 -26.83
N SER A 163 -22.63 45.43 -25.57
CA SER A 163 -21.83 45.87 -24.43
C SER A 163 -20.90 44.76 -23.96
N GLU A 164 -19.65 45.13 -23.59
CA GLU A 164 -18.66 44.20 -23.02
C GLU A 164 -19.18 43.47 -21.77
N ASN A 165 -20.11 44.11 -21.07
CA ASN A 165 -20.86 43.58 -19.93
C ASN A 165 -21.56 42.24 -20.22
N ILE A 166 -21.91 41.92 -21.47
CA ILE A 166 -22.53 40.63 -21.82
C ILE A 166 -21.51 39.50 -21.64
N PHE A 167 -20.27 39.68 -22.11
CA PHE A 167 -19.22 38.66 -21.99
C PHE A 167 -18.81 38.45 -20.53
N SER A 168 -18.62 39.54 -19.77
CA SER A 168 -18.29 39.44 -18.35
C SER A 168 -19.44 38.84 -17.51
N ALA A 169 -20.71 39.10 -17.86
CA ALA A 169 -21.86 38.45 -17.23
C ALA A 169 -21.93 36.94 -17.54
N ILE A 170 -21.69 36.52 -18.79
CA ILE A 170 -21.62 35.10 -19.17
C ILE A 170 -20.48 34.40 -18.42
N MET A 171 -19.29 34.99 -18.38
CA MET A 171 -18.13 34.44 -17.66
C MET A 171 -18.34 34.38 -16.15
N SER A 172 -18.98 35.41 -15.56
CA SER A 172 -19.36 35.42 -14.14
C SER A 172 -20.36 34.31 -13.82
N SER A 173 -21.37 34.11 -14.67
CA SER A 173 -22.37 33.04 -14.54
C SER A 173 -21.75 31.64 -14.68
N PHE A 174 -20.83 31.45 -15.63
CA PHE A 174 -20.06 30.22 -15.77
C PHE A 174 -19.26 29.91 -14.49
N SER A 175 -18.46 30.87 -14.02
CA SER A 175 -17.67 30.73 -12.79
C SER A 175 -18.53 30.41 -11.56
N LYS A 176 -19.65 31.14 -11.38
CA LYS A 176 -20.64 30.85 -10.33
C LYS A 176 -21.22 29.43 -10.45
N SER A 177 -21.54 28.97 -11.67
CA SER A 177 -22.08 27.61 -11.87
C SER A 177 -21.07 26.52 -11.50
N PHE A 178 -19.77 26.74 -11.74
CA PHE A 178 -18.71 25.82 -11.31
C PHE A 178 -18.55 25.82 -9.78
N ILE A 179 -18.61 26.98 -9.13
CA ILE A 179 -18.59 27.10 -7.67
C ILE A 179 -19.78 26.36 -7.04
N ILE A 180 -20.99 26.58 -7.56
CA ILE A 180 -22.21 25.88 -7.13
C ILE A 180 -22.07 24.37 -7.31
N ALA A 181 -21.54 23.90 -8.45
CA ALA A 181 -21.31 22.47 -8.69
C ALA A 181 -20.37 21.85 -7.63
N VAL A 182 -19.27 22.53 -7.29
CA VAL A 182 -18.32 22.08 -6.26
C VAL A 182 -18.95 22.12 -4.87
N GLN A 183 -19.72 23.16 -4.53
CA GLN A 183 -20.44 23.27 -3.24
C GLN A 183 -21.47 22.15 -3.05
N ILE A 184 -22.22 21.80 -4.09
CA ILE A 184 -23.19 20.70 -4.08
C ILE A 184 -22.49 19.34 -3.95
N ALA A 185 -21.35 19.14 -4.63
CA ALA A 185 -20.59 17.89 -4.55
C ALA A 185 -19.81 17.72 -3.23
N ALA A 186 -19.37 18.82 -2.60
CA ALA A 186 -18.41 18.79 -1.50
C ALA A 186 -18.83 17.92 -0.30
N PRO A 187 -20.08 17.95 0.23
CA PRO A 187 -20.46 17.10 1.35
C PRO A 187 -20.26 15.60 1.08
N ILE A 188 -20.61 15.14 -0.12
CA ILE A 188 -20.46 13.73 -0.52
C ILE A 188 -19.00 13.41 -0.85
N MET A 189 -18.29 14.31 -1.52
CA MET A 189 -16.85 14.16 -1.79
C MET A 189 -16.02 14.08 -0.51
N ILE A 190 -16.40 14.78 0.55
CA ILE A 190 -15.76 14.70 1.86
C ILE A 190 -16.02 13.33 2.53
N ILE A 191 -17.25 12.81 2.45
CA ILE A 191 -17.58 11.48 2.97
C ILE A 191 -16.84 10.38 2.18
N MET A 192 -16.74 10.51 0.85
CA MET A 192 -15.97 9.60 0.01
C MET A 192 -14.46 9.72 0.29
N PHE A 193 -13.91 10.93 0.49
CA PHE A 193 -12.51 11.11 0.88
C PHE A 193 -12.19 10.46 2.23
N ILE A 194 -13.05 10.63 3.25
CA ILE A 194 -12.88 9.96 4.56
C ILE A 194 -13.06 8.44 4.43
N THR A 195 -13.94 7.98 3.54
CA THR A 195 -14.15 6.55 3.23
C THR A 195 -12.90 5.94 2.59
N ASP A 196 -12.38 6.56 1.54
CA ASP A 196 -11.15 6.17 0.83
C ASP A 196 -9.95 6.16 1.76
N PHE A 197 -9.83 7.18 2.61
CA PHE A 197 -8.77 7.24 3.61
C PHE A 197 -8.87 6.09 4.63
N THR A 198 -10.08 5.80 5.12
CA THR A 198 -10.35 4.67 6.03
C THR A 198 -10.06 3.32 5.34
N LEU A 199 -10.47 3.15 4.08
CA LEU A 199 -10.21 1.96 3.27
C LEU A 199 -8.71 1.76 2.99
N GLY A 200 -7.95 2.82 2.71
CA GLY A 200 -6.50 2.77 2.54
C GLY A 200 -5.77 2.33 3.81
N LEU A 201 -6.28 2.70 4.99
CA LEU A 201 -5.75 2.23 6.27
C LEU A 201 -6.17 0.80 6.62
N ILE A 202 -7.35 0.35 6.17
CA ILE A 202 -7.75 -1.07 6.19
C ILE A 202 -6.81 -1.90 5.29
N ALA A 203 -6.51 -1.43 4.07
CA ALA A 203 -5.56 -2.08 3.17
C ALA A 203 -4.17 -2.25 3.80
N ARG A 204 -3.71 -1.23 4.54
CA ARG A 204 -2.41 -1.24 5.22
C ARG A 204 -2.37 -2.18 6.42
N THR A 205 -3.45 -2.26 7.20
CA THR A 205 -3.52 -3.06 8.44
C THR A 205 -3.88 -4.53 8.19
N VAL A 206 -4.53 -4.84 7.06
CA VAL A 206 -4.78 -6.20 6.58
C VAL A 206 -4.43 -6.30 5.09
N PRO A 207 -3.13 -6.39 4.72
CA PRO A 207 -2.68 -6.43 3.32
C PRO A 207 -3.14 -7.64 2.49
N GLN A 208 -3.77 -8.61 3.13
CA GLN A 208 -4.41 -9.75 2.47
C GLN A 208 -5.76 -9.37 1.82
N ILE A 209 -6.37 -8.26 2.24
CA ILE A 209 -7.61 -7.75 1.64
C ILE A 209 -7.25 -6.96 0.38
N GLN A 210 -7.77 -7.44 -0.75
CA GLN A 210 -7.78 -6.69 -2.00
C GLN A 210 -8.79 -5.53 -1.88
N VAL A 211 -8.38 -4.42 -1.26
CA VAL A 211 -9.23 -3.25 -1.01
C VAL A 211 -9.73 -2.59 -2.29
N PHE A 212 -9.12 -2.84 -3.45
CA PHE A 212 -9.73 -2.47 -4.73
C PHE A 212 -11.05 -3.21 -4.98
N VAL A 213 -11.07 -4.54 -4.80
CA VAL A 213 -12.23 -5.41 -5.04
C VAL A 213 -13.32 -5.20 -4.00
N LEU A 214 -12.95 -5.12 -2.71
CA LEU A 214 -13.93 -4.95 -1.61
C LEU A 214 -14.29 -3.48 -1.34
N GLY A 215 -13.44 -2.53 -1.74
CA GLY A 215 -13.66 -1.10 -1.55
C GLY A 215 -14.76 -0.55 -2.45
N MET A 216 -14.82 -0.94 -3.72
CA MET A 216 -15.83 -0.42 -4.65
C MET A 216 -17.29 -0.67 -4.19
N PRO A 217 -17.69 -1.89 -3.76
CA PRO A 217 -19.02 -2.11 -3.16
C PRO A 217 -19.28 -1.26 -1.90
N ILE A 218 -18.25 -1.08 -1.05
CA ILE A 218 -18.34 -0.27 0.18
C ILE A 218 -18.53 1.23 -0.15
N LYS A 219 -17.78 1.76 -1.13
CA LYS A 219 -17.94 3.13 -1.65
C LYS A 219 -19.32 3.35 -2.23
N VAL A 220 -19.81 2.42 -3.07
CA VAL A 220 -21.15 2.51 -3.68
C VAL A 220 -22.23 2.53 -2.60
N LEU A 221 -22.16 1.62 -1.61
CA LEU A 221 -23.13 1.58 -0.52
C LEU A 221 -23.09 2.86 0.35
N LEU A 222 -21.90 3.29 0.79
CA LEU A 222 -21.74 4.51 1.60
C LEU A 222 -22.08 5.78 0.82
N GLY A 223 -21.80 5.81 -0.49
CA GLY A 223 -22.15 6.87 -1.41
C GLY A 223 -23.66 7.02 -1.56
N LEU A 224 -24.38 5.93 -1.82
CA LEU A 224 -25.84 5.92 -1.90
C LEU A 224 -26.50 6.26 -0.55
N LEU A 225 -25.97 5.77 0.57
CA LEU A 225 -26.45 6.13 1.90
C LEU A 225 -26.23 7.62 2.20
N ALA A 226 -25.02 8.14 1.96
CA ALA A 226 -24.72 9.56 2.09
C ALA A 226 -25.65 10.40 1.21
N LEU A 227 -25.84 10.00 -0.05
CA LEU A 227 -26.74 10.65 -1.00
C LEU A 227 -28.19 10.66 -0.51
N SER A 228 -28.72 9.55 0.03
CA SER A 228 -30.07 9.51 0.61
C SER A 228 -30.24 10.44 1.83
N ALA A 229 -29.23 10.55 2.68
CA ALA A 229 -29.23 11.45 3.83
C ALA A 229 -29.05 12.92 3.43
N ILE A 230 -28.37 13.17 2.30
CA ILE A 230 -28.00 14.49 1.83
C ILE A 230 -29.01 15.05 0.83
N ILE A 231 -29.80 14.24 0.10
CA ILE A 231 -30.88 14.69 -0.81
C ILE A 231 -31.81 15.77 -0.18
N PRO A 232 -32.31 15.62 1.07
CA PRO A 232 -33.11 16.67 1.72
C PRO A 232 -32.34 17.99 1.94
N GLY A 233 -31.02 17.92 2.11
CA GLY A 233 -30.12 19.07 2.14
C GLY A 233 -29.82 19.63 0.73
N LEU A 234 -29.60 18.78 -0.27
CA LEU A 234 -29.41 19.20 -1.66
C LEU A 234 -30.65 19.91 -2.22
N MET A 235 -31.85 19.52 -1.77
CA MET A 235 -33.08 20.29 -2.00
C MET A 235 -32.96 21.72 -1.46
N GLN A 236 -32.51 21.90 -0.22
CA GLN A 236 -32.30 23.23 0.36
C GLN A 236 -31.17 24.00 -0.34
N VAL A 237 -30.11 23.33 -0.82
CA VAL A 237 -29.02 23.97 -1.58
C VAL A 237 -29.48 24.36 -2.99
N PHE A 238 -30.29 23.53 -3.66
CA PHE A 238 -30.93 23.84 -4.94
C PHE A 238 -31.78 25.10 -4.80
N ILE A 239 -32.63 25.16 -3.76
CA ILE A 239 -33.42 26.35 -3.41
C ILE A 239 -32.49 27.54 -3.15
N LYS A 240 -31.62 27.50 -2.12
CA LYS A 240 -30.68 28.59 -1.76
C LYS A 240 -29.80 29.11 -2.90
N SER A 241 -29.46 28.27 -3.88
CA SER A 241 -28.63 28.66 -5.04
C SER A 241 -29.37 29.59 -5.99
N LEU A 242 -30.70 29.51 -6.02
CA LEU A 242 -31.60 30.41 -6.76
C LEU A 242 -32.23 31.47 -5.83
N ASP A 243 -32.40 31.11 -4.55
CA ASP A 243 -33.11 31.85 -3.52
C ASP A 243 -32.12 32.46 -2.52
N LYS A 244 -31.29 33.37 -3.01
CA LYS A 244 -30.36 34.16 -2.19
C LYS A 244 -31.06 35.34 -1.50
N ILE A 245 -32.30 35.11 -1.05
CA ILE A 245 -33.24 36.11 -0.52
C ILE A 245 -33.74 35.67 0.87
N SER A 246 -32.82 35.70 1.84
CA SER A 246 -33.03 35.64 3.31
C SER A 246 -33.56 34.33 3.98
N PRO A 247 -33.34 34.14 5.31
CA PRO A 247 -33.53 32.86 6.05
C PRO A 247 -34.77 32.89 7.01
N GLU A 248 -35.07 31.97 7.95
CA GLU A 248 -34.23 31.22 8.93
C GLU A 248 -34.99 30.09 9.72
N ILE A 249 -34.29 29.38 10.64
CA ILE A 249 -34.77 28.50 11.76
C ILE A 249 -35.24 27.06 11.37
N LEU A 250 -34.61 25.88 11.67
CA LEU A 250 -33.91 25.21 12.85
C LEU A 250 -34.90 24.45 13.80
N LYS A 251 -34.70 23.25 14.44
CA LYS A 251 -33.64 22.27 14.92
C LYS A 251 -34.35 20.89 15.23
N VAL A 252 -33.89 19.76 15.84
CA VAL A 252 -32.67 18.87 16.06
C VAL A 252 -33.19 17.62 16.94
N LEU A 253 -32.63 16.46 17.40
CA LEU A 253 -31.34 15.71 17.68
C LEU A 253 -31.67 14.14 17.65
N SER A 254 -31.20 13.04 18.33
CA SER A 254 -30.09 12.44 19.20
C SER A 254 -30.35 10.86 19.33
N SER A 255 -29.74 9.91 20.09
CA SER A 255 -28.37 9.61 20.64
C SER A 255 -28.09 8.15 21.25
N VAL A 256 -27.42 7.24 20.50
CA VAL A 256 -26.21 6.40 20.88
C VAL A 256 -26.30 5.02 21.71
N PRO A 257 -25.31 4.42 22.48
CA PRO A 257 -24.89 2.96 22.37
C PRO A 257 -24.70 2.10 23.69
N ILE A 258 -24.11 0.86 23.62
CA ILE A 258 -23.21 0.15 24.63
C ILE A 258 -22.72 -1.26 24.11
N LEU A 259 -22.07 -2.18 24.88
CA LEU A 259 -20.61 -2.47 24.96
C LEU A 259 -20.27 -3.94 25.49
N PHE A 260 -18.98 -4.25 25.81
CA PHE A 260 -18.39 -5.27 26.75
C PHE A 260 -17.50 -6.49 26.28
N PHE A 261 -16.92 -7.25 27.27
CA PHE A 261 -15.60 -7.96 27.31
C PHE A 261 -15.62 -9.52 27.47
N LEU A 262 -14.46 -10.23 27.34
CA LEU A 262 -13.89 -11.21 28.34
C LEU A 262 -12.47 -11.81 28.02
N GLY A 263 -11.86 -12.55 28.99
CA GLY A 263 -10.51 -13.19 28.99
C GLY A 263 -10.48 -14.71 28.65
N THR A 264 -9.47 -15.57 28.94
CA THR A 264 -8.32 -15.56 29.91
C THR A 264 -7.13 -16.49 29.50
N ASP A 265 -5.96 -16.33 30.15
CA ASP A 265 -4.83 -17.23 30.55
C ASP A 265 -4.67 -18.71 30.08
N ASP A 266 -3.50 -19.39 30.15
CA ASP A 266 -2.05 -19.05 30.05
C ASP A 266 -1.21 -20.36 29.86
N LYS A 267 0.14 -20.32 29.72
CA LYS A 267 1.08 -21.45 29.89
C LYS A 267 2.45 -21.02 30.45
N THR A 268 3.11 -21.88 31.23
CA THR A 268 4.33 -21.62 32.04
C THR A 268 5.70 -21.95 31.38
N GLU A 269 6.77 -21.59 32.11
CA GLU A 269 8.23 -21.80 31.86
C GLU A 269 8.91 -20.97 30.74
N GLU A 270 10.26 -20.89 30.78
CA GLU A 270 11.09 -19.88 30.11
C GLU A 270 12.21 -20.52 29.24
N PRO A 271 12.63 -19.93 28.10
CA PRO A 271 13.67 -20.47 27.22
C PRO A 271 15.10 -20.09 27.63
N THR A 272 16.07 -20.98 27.34
CA THR A 272 17.50 -20.80 27.60
C THR A 272 18.21 -19.83 26.65
N SER A 273 19.32 -19.24 27.11
CA SER A 273 20.05 -18.15 26.46
C SER A 273 20.63 -18.47 25.08
N LYS A 274 21.01 -19.72 24.82
CA LYS A 274 21.61 -20.16 23.55
C LYS A 274 20.61 -20.13 22.38
N LYS A 275 19.39 -20.63 22.58
CA LYS A 275 18.32 -20.66 21.55
C LYS A 275 17.90 -19.24 21.12
N LEU A 276 17.97 -18.26 22.03
CA LEU A 276 17.75 -16.84 21.71
C LEU A 276 18.80 -16.28 20.74
N GLN A 277 20.08 -16.67 20.88
CA GLN A 277 21.13 -16.23 19.97
C GLN A 277 20.99 -16.86 18.57
N ASP A 278 20.66 -18.15 18.48
CA ASP A 278 20.52 -18.83 17.19
C ASP A 278 19.23 -18.47 16.45
N ALA A 279 18.14 -18.16 17.16
CA ALA A 279 16.96 -17.53 16.56
C ALA A 279 17.31 -16.16 15.95
N ARG A 280 18.09 -15.35 16.69
CA ARG A 280 18.54 -14.02 16.24
C ARG A 280 19.45 -14.11 15.00
N LYS A 281 20.42 -15.04 14.96
CA LYS A 281 21.28 -15.27 13.77
C LYS A 281 20.45 -15.62 12.53
N LYS A 282 19.45 -16.48 12.68
CA LYS A 282 18.51 -16.91 11.61
C LYS A 282 17.45 -15.88 11.24
N GLY A 283 17.55 -14.64 11.75
CA GLY A 283 16.60 -13.55 11.47
C GLY A 283 15.20 -13.76 12.05
N GLN A 284 15.00 -14.73 12.95
CA GLN A 284 13.71 -14.99 13.58
C GLN A 284 13.56 -14.13 14.83
N VAL A 285 12.95 -12.96 14.64
CA VAL A 285 12.71 -11.94 15.67
C VAL A 285 11.24 -11.54 15.71
N ALA A 286 10.72 -11.26 16.91
CA ALA A 286 9.38 -10.73 17.07
C ALA A 286 9.28 -9.29 16.55
N LYS A 287 8.46 -9.08 15.51
CA LYS A 287 8.13 -7.75 14.97
C LYS A 287 6.62 -7.65 14.70
N SER A 288 6.02 -6.51 15.01
CA SER A 288 4.63 -6.22 14.66
C SER A 288 4.58 -5.29 13.45
N ASN A 289 3.94 -5.79 12.38
CA ASN A 289 3.65 -5.01 11.18
C ASN A 289 2.58 -3.93 11.46
N ASP A 290 1.72 -4.16 12.46
CA ASP A 290 0.70 -3.19 12.92
C ASP A 290 1.39 -2.01 13.62
N LEU A 291 2.31 -2.26 14.56
CA LEU A 291 3.11 -1.21 15.20
C LEU A 291 3.89 -0.39 14.17
N ASN A 292 4.44 -1.05 13.15
CA ASN A 292 5.18 -0.37 12.10
C ASN A 292 4.28 0.57 11.28
N SER A 293 3.07 0.12 10.94
CA SER A 293 2.07 0.93 10.25
C SER A 293 1.59 2.11 11.10
N GLY A 294 1.42 1.92 12.41
CA GLY A 294 1.08 2.99 13.36
C GLY A 294 2.15 4.08 13.47
N ILE A 295 3.43 3.71 13.58
CA ILE A 295 4.54 4.68 13.68
C ILE A 295 4.68 5.52 12.40
N ILE A 296 4.60 4.88 11.22
CA ILE A 296 4.68 5.60 9.95
C ILE A 296 3.44 6.51 9.77
N LEU A 297 2.25 6.05 10.14
CA LEU A 297 1.04 6.88 10.08
C LEU A 297 1.12 8.08 11.03
N LEU A 298 1.64 7.90 12.25
CA LEU A 298 1.86 8.99 13.21
C LEU A 298 2.75 10.08 12.61
N GLY A 299 3.91 9.73 12.05
CA GLY A 299 4.80 10.76 11.52
C GLY A 299 4.30 11.41 10.22
N VAL A 300 3.53 10.69 9.39
CA VAL A 300 2.80 11.30 8.26
C VAL A 300 1.67 12.22 8.75
N THR A 301 1.02 11.89 9.87
CA THR A 301 0.01 12.76 10.51
C THR A 301 0.65 14.04 11.05
N LEU A 302 1.76 13.93 11.77
CA LEU A 302 2.54 15.09 12.24
C LEU A 302 3.03 15.96 11.06
N PHE A 303 3.42 15.34 9.95
CA PHE A 303 3.77 16.06 8.73
C PHE A 303 2.59 16.90 8.20
N PHE A 304 1.39 16.33 8.04
CA PHE A 304 0.22 17.08 7.57
C PHE A 304 -0.26 18.15 8.57
N LEU A 305 -0.15 17.89 9.87
CA LEU A 305 -0.44 18.86 10.92
C LEU A 305 0.45 20.11 10.82
N PHE A 306 1.78 19.95 10.68
CA PHE A 306 2.74 21.07 10.72
C PHE A 306 3.13 21.67 9.36
N LEU A 307 2.99 20.92 8.26
CA LEU A 307 3.43 21.33 6.91
C LEU A 307 2.31 21.34 5.87
N GLY A 308 1.12 20.79 6.18
CA GLY A 308 -0.01 20.70 5.26
C GLY A 308 -0.47 22.05 4.71
N ASP A 309 -0.59 23.08 5.55
CA ASP A 309 -1.01 24.43 5.12
C ASP A 309 0.02 25.09 4.21
N LYS A 310 1.32 24.91 4.50
CA LYS A 310 2.42 25.44 3.69
C LYS A 310 2.44 24.80 2.30
N ILE A 311 2.18 23.49 2.22
CA ILE A 311 2.04 22.76 0.96
C ILE A 311 0.81 23.23 0.18
N TYR A 312 -0.35 23.35 0.84
CA TYR A 312 -1.58 23.80 0.19
C TYR A 312 -1.44 25.22 -0.34
N THR A 313 -0.96 26.16 0.48
CA THR A 313 -0.77 27.57 0.06
C THR A 313 0.25 27.70 -1.06
N TYR A 314 1.38 26.99 -1.01
CA TYR A 314 2.37 26.98 -2.09
C TYR A 314 1.81 26.43 -3.40
N GLY A 315 1.06 25.32 -3.34
CA GLY A 315 0.39 24.74 -4.51
C GLY A 315 -0.70 25.65 -5.09
N LEU A 316 -1.57 26.21 -4.24
CA LEU A 316 -2.66 27.10 -4.64
C LEU A 316 -2.12 28.40 -5.26
N GLN A 317 -1.17 29.06 -4.60
CA GLN A 317 -0.52 30.27 -5.14
C GLN A 317 0.20 29.96 -6.46
N GLY A 318 0.87 28.80 -6.54
CA GLY A 318 1.50 28.33 -7.77
C GLY A 318 0.52 28.17 -8.93
N MET A 319 -0.61 27.51 -8.70
CA MET A 319 -1.64 27.28 -9.71
C MET A 319 -2.37 28.58 -10.11
N VAL A 320 -2.70 29.45 -9.15
CA VAL A 320 -3.32 30.76 -9.42
C VAL A 320 -2.39 31.64 -10.25
N GLN A 321 -1.10 31.70 -9.90
CA GLN A 321 -0.10 32.47 -10.65
C GLN A 321 0.12 31.92 -12.07
N GLU A 322 0.19 30.59 -12.21
CA GLU A 322 0.32 29.94 -13.53
C GLU A 322 -0.89 30.23 -14.41
N LEU A 323 -2.12 30.09 -13.88
CA LEU A 323 -3.36 30.40 -14.60
C LEU A 323 -3.50 31.89 -14.94
N SER A 324 -3.14 32.82 -14.04
CA SER A 324 -3.20 34.25 -14.31
C SER A 324 -2.23 34.69 -15.40
N ASN A 325 -1.07 34.02 -15.54
CA ASN A 325 -0.11 34.32 -16.60
C ASN A 325 -0.64 33.94 -17.99
N LEU A 326 -1.50 32.92 -18.10
CA LEU A 326 -2.13 32.52 -19.37
C LEU A 326 -3.10 33.58 -19.92
N TYR A 327 -3.63 34.44 -19.04
CA TYR A 327 -4.57 35.52 -19.42
C TYR A 327 -3.86 36.77 -19.97
N VAL A 328 -2.57 36.95 -19.66
CA VAL A 328 -1.84 38.21 -19.90
C VAL A 328 -0.81 38.10 -21.03
N LYS A 329 -0.39 36.90 -21.41
CA LYS A 329 0.70 36.68 -22.38
C LYS A 329 0.36 35.57 -23.37
N GLU A 330 0.60 35.82 -24.66
CA GLU A 330 0.63 34.74 -25.67
C GLU A 330 1.74 33.73 -25.33
N ILE A 331 1.40 32.45 -25.36
CA ILE A 331 2.27 31.35 -24.90
C ILE A 331 2.91 30.69 -26.11
N ASN A 332 4.21 30.92 -26.31
CA ASN A 332 4.99 30.14 -27.27
C ASN A 332 5.42 28.78 -26.65
N PHE A 333 5.96 27.90 -27.49
CA PHE A 333 6.38 26.55 -27.09
C PHE A 333 7.42 26.53 -25.94
N VAL A 334 8.31 27.53 -25.87
CA VAL A 334 9.35 27.63 -24.83
C VAL A 334 8.76 28.09 -23.49
N ASP A 335 7.81 29.02 -23.51
CA ASP A 335 7.02 29.37 -22.31
C ASP A 335 6.23 28.16 -21.80
N ALA A 336 5.56 27.41 -22.69
CA ALA A 336 4.82 26.20 -22.32
C ALA A 336 5.73 25.12 -21.69
N GLN A 337 6.90 24.85 -22.28
CA GLN A 337 7.91 23.95 -21.71
C GLN A 337 8.42 24.45 -20.35
N THR A 338 8.61 25.76 -20.20
CA THR A 338 9.06 26.40 -18.96
C THR A 338 8.01 26.30 -17.85
N ILE A 339 6.72 26.47 -18.18
CA ILE A 339 5.61 26.25 -17.25
C ILE A 339 5.60 24.78 -16.83
N PHE A 340 5.58 23.83 -17.78
CA PHE A 340 5.56 22.40 -17.50
C PHE A 340 6.70 21.94 -16.58
N LEU A 341 7.94 22.38 -16.83
CA LEU A 341 9.08 22.07 -15.98
C LEU A 341 8.96 22.69 -14.57
N LYS A 342 8.41 23.91 -14.44
CA LYS A 342 8.14 24.55 -13.14
C LYS A 342 7.02 23.85 -12.37
N SER A 343 5.94 23.43 -13.03
CA SER A 343 4.84 22.69 -12.41
C SER A 343 5.31 21.28 -11.96
N LEU A 344 6.15 20.60 -12.75
CA LEU A 344 6.83 19.37 -12.34
C LEU A 344 7.74 19.59 -11.12
N GLN A 345 8.57 20.64 -11.13
CA GLN A 345 9.45 20.98 -10.02
C GLN A 345 8.65 21.25 -8.74
N LYS A 346 7.61 22.09 -8.80
CA LYS A 346 6.70 22.35 -7.66
C LYS A 346 6.09 21.06 -7.11
N THR A 347 5.59 20.21 -8.00
CA THR A 347 4.99 18.90 -7.63
C THR A 347 6.01 17.98 -6.95
N PHE A 348 7.25 17.92 -7.46
CA PHE A 348 8.34 17.14 -6.88
C PHE A 348 8.72 17.65 -5.48
N PHE A 349 8.89 18.96 -5.29
CA PHE A 349 9.20 19.56 -3.98
C PHE A 349 8.07 19.40 -2.95
N VAL A 350 6.81 19.24 -3.39
CA VAL A 350 5.68 18.88 -2.50
C VAL A 350 5.67 17.38 -2.15
N ALA A 351 5.90 16.50 -3.13
CA ALA A 351 5.77 15.05 -2.95
C ALA A 351 6.96 14.41 -2.21
N VAL A 352 8.20 14.86 -2.49
CA VAL A 352 9.42 14.25 -1.96
C VAL A 352 9.49 14.29 -0.42
N PRO A 353 9.20 15.41 0.28
CA PRO A 353 9.24 15.44 1.74
C PRO A 353 8.28 14.44 2.41
N ILE A 354 7.11 14.19 1.81
CA ILE A 354 6.15 13.17 2.30
C ILE A 354 6.75 11.77 2.15
N ALA A 355 7.27 11.45 0.97
CA ALA A 355 7.88 10.14 0.68
C ALA A 355 9.12 9.87 1.54
N VAL A 356 10.00 10.86 1.70
CA VAL A 356 11.20 10.78 2.53
C VAL A 356 10.84 10.63 4.01
N THR A 357 9.83 11.36 4.49
CA THR A 357 9.31 11.20 5.87
C THR A 357 8.82 9.76 6.10
N ALA A 358 7.98 9.22 5.22
CA ALA A 358 7.48 7.86 5.33
C ALA A 358 8.59 6.79 5.25
N MET A 359 9.61 7.01 4.40
CA MET A 359 10.78 6.13 4.28
C MET A 359 11.62 6.13 5.56
N ILE A 360 11.99 7.31 6.08
CA ILE A 360 12.80 7.46 7.30
C ILE A 360 12.08 6.81 8.49
N LEU A 361 10.78 7.09 8.67
CA LEU A 361 9.97 6.48 9.73
C LEU A 361 9.89 4.96 9.60
N GLY A 362 9.79 4.43 8.38
CA GLY A 362 9.78 2.99 8.12
C GLY A 362 11.10 2.31 8.46
N VAL A 363 12.24 2.97 8.20
CA VAL A 363 13.56 2.50 8.64
C VAL A 363 13.67 2.53 10.16
N ILE A 364 13.41 3.69 10.78
CA ILE A 364 13.49 3.89 12.25
C ILE A 364 12.61 2.87 12.98
N SER A 365 11.36 2.70 12.55
CA SER A 365 10.40 1.76 13.14
C SER A 365 10.87 0.30 13.12
N ASN A 366 11.45 -0.17 12.00
CA ASN A 366 12.03 -1.52 11.93
C ASN A 366 13.26 -1.64 12.86
N VAL A 367 14.14 -0.64 12.88
CA VAL A 367 15.34 -0.62 13.73
C VAL A 367 14.99 -0.57 15.22
N MET A 368 13.95 0.18 15.62
CA MET A 368 13.47 0.23 17.02
C MET A 368 12.88 -1.10 17.49
N GLN A 369 12.21 -1.86 16.62
CA GLN A 369 11.62 -3.15 17.00
C GLN A 369 12.63 -4.30 17.10
N VAL A 370 13.68 -4.29 16.26
CA VAL A 370 14.59 -5.44 16.05
C VAL A 370 16.03 -5.17 16.51
N GLY A 371 16.42 -3.90 16.63
CA GLY A 371 17.81 -3.46 16.63
C GLY A 371 18.46 -3.59 15.24
N PHE A 372 19.70 -3.11 15.11
CA PHE A 372 20.48 -3.34 13.89
C PHE A 372 20.85 -4.82 13.78
N LEU A 373 20.38 -5.50 12.72
CA LEU A 373 20.44 -6.95 12.63
C LEU A 373 20.56 -7.40 11.17
N ASN A 374 21.80 -7.61 10.72
CA ASN A 374 22.10 -8.04 9.36
C ASN A 374 22.20 -9.57 9.28
N SER A 375 21.22 -10.24 8.65
CA SER A 375 21.22 -11.70 8.46
C SER A 375 21.01 -12.06 6.99
N GLY A 376 22.11 -12.41 6.31
CA GLY A 376 22.10 -12.87 4.92
C GLY A 376 21.51 -14.26 4.71
N GLU A 377 21.17 -15.01 5.77
CA GLU A 377 20.56 -16.35 5.64
C GLU A 377 19.16 -16.28 5.03
N GLY A 378 18.42 -15.19 5.27
CA GLY A 378 17.08 -14.97 4.72
C GLY A 378 17.02 -14.84 3.20
N LEU A 379 18.15 -14.57 2.54
CA LEU A 379 18.27 -14.43 1.08
C LEU A 379 18.48 -15.78 0.35
N LYS A 380 18.73 -16.88 1.07
CA LYS A 380 18.95 -18.19 0.46
C LYS A 380 17.61 -18.84 0.03
N PRO A 381 17.47 -19.29 -1.24
CA PRO A 381 16.30 -20.06 -1.66
C PRO A 381 16.14 -21.35 -0.85
N ASP A 382 14.98 -21.53 -0.22
CA ASP A 382 14.66 -22.72 0.58
C ASP A 382 13.51 -23.49 -0.07
N PHE A 383 13.87 -24.46 -0.91
CA PHE A 383 12.95 -25.31 -1.64
C PHE A 383 12.03 -26.14 -0.73
N LYS A 384 12.34 -26.32 0.57
CA LYS A 384 11.44 -27.02 1.50
C LYS A 384 10.15 -26.22 1.77
N LYS A 385 10.14 -24.91 1.53
CA LYS A 385 8.95 -24.04 1.66
C LYS A 385 7.93 -24.24 0.53
N LEU A 386 8.30 -24.90 -0.57
CA LEU A 386 7.41 -25.16 -1.71
C LEU A 386 6.47 -26.36 -1.53
N ASN A 387 6.59 -27.14 -0.44
CA ASN A 387 5.75 -28.32 -0.22
C ASN A 387 4.28 -27.92 0.10
N PRO A 388 3.30 -28.21 -0.78
CA PRO A 388 1.93 -27.70 -0.63
C PRO A 388 1.18 -28.30 0.57
N ILE A 389 1.49 -29.55 0.96
CA ILE A 389 0.89 -30.21 2.13
C ILE A 389 1.28 -29.44 3.41
N SER A 390 2.51 -28.93 3.48
CA SER A 390 2.96 -28.06 4.57
C SER A 390 2.31 -26.67 4.56
N GLY A 391 1.84 -26.20 3.40
CA GLY A 391 1.05 -24.99 3.23
C GLY A 391 -0.37 -25.16 3.78
N ILE A 392 -1.09 -26.19 3.34
CA ILE A 392 -2.46 -26.49 3.79
C ILE A 392 -2.52 -26.65 5.32
N LYS A 393 -1.55 -27.37 5.91
CA LYS A 393 -1.47 -27.55 7.38
C LYS A 393 -1.15 -26.25 8.14
N LYS A 394 -0.61 -25.21 7.49
CA LYS A 394 -0.45 -23.87 8.09
C LYS A 394 -1.75 -23.07 8.06
N PHE A 395 -2.52 -23.12 6.97
CA PHE A 395 -3.81 -22.41 6.87
C PHE A 395 -4.78 -22.80 7.99
N PHE A 396 -4.84 -24.10 8.33
CA PHE A 396 -5.65 -24.61 9.46
C PHE A 396 -4.93 -24.57 10.82
N SER A 397 -3.85 -23.79 10.96
CA SER A 397 -3.19 -23.62 12.26
C SER A 397 -4.00 -22.69 13.17
N ILE A 398 -4.01 -22.98 14.48
CA ILE A 398 -4.67 -22.13 15.49
C ILE A 398 -4.16 -20.68 15.44
N ARG A 399 -2.90 -20.50 15.03
CA ARG A 399 -2.26 -19.20 14.80
C ARG A 399 -2.90 -18.44 13.64
N THR A 400 -3.13 -19.08 12.49
CA THR A 400 -3.78 -18.43 11.34
C THR A 400 -5.23 -18.06 11.64
N ILE A 401 -5.95 -18.88 12.43
CA ILE A 401 -7.29 -18.54 12.93
C ILE A 401 -7.25 -17.31 13.85
N MET A 402 -6.28 -17.23 14.78
CA MET A 402 -6.06 -16.04 15.62
C MET A 402 -5.68 -14.79 14.80
N GLU A 403 -4.82 -14.92 13.79
CA GLU A 403 -4.42 -13.83 12.90
C GLU A 403 -5.61 -13.34 12.03
N PHE A 404 -6.52 -14.24 11.62
CA PHE A 404 -7.77 -13.93 10.93
C PHE A 404 -8.78 -13.19 11.83
N VAL A 405 -9.05 -13.71 13.05
CA VAL A 405 -9.95 -13.07 14.03
C VAL A 405 -9.42 -11.69 14.42
N LYS A 406 -8.11 -11.55 14.69
CA LYS A 406 -7.46 -10.24 14.87
C LYS A 406 -7.69 -9.30 13.69
N SER A 407 -7.60 -9.80 12.46
CA SER A 407 -7.79 -8.99 11.26
C SER A 407 -9.23 -8.48 11.15
N ILE A 408 -10.24 -9.33 11.38
CA ILE A 408 -11.65 -8.92 11.46
C ILE A 408 -11.85 -7.84 12.52
N LEU A 409 -11.31 -8.03 13.73
CA LEU A 409 -11.42 -7.04 14.81
C LEU A 409 -10.72 -5.71 14.47
N LYS A 410 -9.56 -5.73 13.82
CA LYS A 410 -8.88 -4.52 13.33
C LYS A 410 -9.71 -3.77 12.30
N ILE A 411 -10.27 -4.48 11.30
CA ILE A 411 -11.14 -3.90 10.26
C ILE A 411 -12.40 -3.30 10.89
N GLY A 412 -13.07 -4.06 11.78
CA GLY A 412 -14.26 -3.61 12.48
C GLY A 412 -14.01 -2.36 13.32
N LEU A 413 -12.88 -2.30 14.04
CA LEU A 413 -12.54 -1.13 14.85
C LEU A 413 -12.16 0.10 14.00
N VAL A 414 -11.35 -0.05 12.96
CA VAL A 414 -11.00 1.06 12.05
C VAL A 414 -12.21 1.55 11.27
N GLY A 415 -13.06 0.64 10.78
CA GLY A 415 -14.33 0.96 10.12
C GLY A 415 -15.33 1.64 11.07
N PHE A 416 -15.41 1.21 12.33
CA PHE A 416 -16.23 1.88 13.35
C PHE A 416 -15.72 3.29 13.67
N VAL A 417 -14.40 3.51 13.72
CA VAL A 417 -13.80 4.86 13.86
C VAL A 417 -14.12 5.73 12.64
N GLY A 418 -14.06 5.17 11.42
CA GLY A 418 -14.55 5.80 10.19
C GLY A 418 -16.01 6.25 10.29
N TYR A 419 -16.91 5.29 10.52
CA TYR A 419 -18.35 5.52 10.58
C TYR A 419 -18.75 6.47 11.72
N SER A 420 -18.22 6.28 12.93
CA SER A 420 -18.55 7.13 14.09
C SER A 420 -18.03 8.56 13.93
N PHE A 421 -16.87 8.75 13.28
CA PHE A 421 -16.38 10.08 12.90
C PHE A 421 -17.35 10.78 11.94
N VAL A 422 -17.65 10.17 10.78
CA VAL A 422 -18.56 10.74 9.79
C VAL A 422 -19.93 11.01 10.40
N LYS A 423 -20.48 10.09 11.20
CA LYS A 423 -21.75 10.27 11.92
C LYS A 423 -21.71 11.43 12.91
N SER A 424 -20.59 11.64 13.62
CA SER A 424 -20.42 12.77 14.54
C SER A 424 -20.28 14.13 13.84
N LYS A 425 -19.85 14.13 12.57
CA LYS A 425 -19.59 15.33 11.76
C LYS A 425 -20.55 15.55 10.59
N ILE A 426 -21.57 14.70 10.40
CA ILE A 426 -22.47 14.76 9.24
C ILE A 426 -23.15 16.12 9.08
N PHE A 427 -23.64 16.72 10.17
CA PHE A 427 -24.25 18.05 10.15
C PHE A 427 -23.25 19.18 9.87
N ASP A 428 -21.97 19.00 10.17
CA ASP A 428 -20.92 19.96 9.81
C ASP A 428 -20.54 19.81 8.34
N ILE A 429 -20.40 18.56 7.87
CA ILE A 429 -20.11 18.22 6.46
C ILE A 429 -21.21 18.74 5.53
N MET A 430 -22.48 18.68 5.96
CA MET A 430 -23.60 19.24 5.18
C MET A 430 -23.56 20.77 5.07
N LYS A 431 -22.95 21.51 6.01
CA LYS A 431 -22.81 22.98 5.93
C LYS A 431 -21.79 23.42 4.87
N VAL A 432 -20.97 22.51 4.33
CA VAL A 432 -19.92 22.84 3.35
C VAL A 432 -20.51 23.38 2.05
N SER A 433 -21.76 23.06 1.71
CA SER A 433 -22.48 23.68 0.58
C SER A 433 -22.60 25.20 0.72
N ASP A 434 -22.68 25.70 1.96
CA ASP A 434 -22.91 27.11 2.26
C ASP A 434 -21.57 27.88 2.44
N LEU A 435 -20.43 27.16 2.44
CA LEU A 435 -19.09 27.76 2.53
C LEU A 435 -18.61 28.27 1.18
N HIS A 436 -17.97 29.44 1.17
CA HIS A 436 -17.18 29.90 0.02
C HIS A 436 -16.01 28.93 -0.25
N PRO A 437 -15.58 28.68 -1.51
CA PRO A 437 -14.51 27.72 -1.83
C PRO A 437 -13.25 27.81 -0.96
N ASN A 438 -12.79 29.02 -0.63
CA ASN A 438 -11.63 29.25 0.22
C ASN A 438 -11.78 28.65 1.64
N GLY A 439 -13.01 28.51 2.15
CA GLY A 439 -13.33 27.90 3.43
C GLY A 439 -13.44 26.38 3.39
N ILE A 440 -13.50 25.76 2.20
CA ILE A 440 -13.58 24.30 2.07
C ILE A 440 -12.26 23.65 2.53
N TYR A 441 -11.09 24.20 2.15
CA TYR A 441 -9.81 23.59 2.55
C TYR A 441 -9.59 23.55 4.08
N PRO A 442 -9.73 24.65 4.85
CA PRO A 442 -9.55 24.60 6.31
C PRO A 442 -10.51 23.62 6.99
N PHE A 443 -11.75 23.52 6.50
CA PHE A 443 -12.75 22.58 6.99
C PHE A 443 -12.37 21.12 6.69
N VAL A 444 -11.93 20.82 5.45
CA VAL A 444 -11.46 19.49 5.07
C VAL A 444 -10.19 19.12 5.83
N LYS A 445 -9.29 20.07 6.12
CA LYS A 445 -8.11 19.85 6.96
C LYS A 445 -8.49 19.50 8.41
N ASP A 446 -9.38 20.25 9.07
CA ASP A 446 -9.85 19.92 10.42
C ASP A 446 -10.41 18.50 10.48
N LEU A 447 -11.23 18.11 9.50
CA LEU A 447 -11.77 16.76 9.43
C LEU A 447 -10.70 15.69 9.16
N ALA A 448 -9.77 15.95 8.24
CA ALA A 448 -8.71 15.02 7.91
C ALA A 448 -7.75 14.81 9.09
N ASP A 449 -7.28 15.89 9.71
CA ASP A 449 -6.34 15.86 10.84
C ASP A 449 -6.98 15.24 12.09
N SER A 450 -8.21 15.61 12.43
CA SER A 450 -8.91 15.04 13.59
C SER A 450 -9.25 13.54 13.40
N GLN A 451 -9.49 13.09 12.16
CA GLN A 451 -9.65 11.66 11.86
C GLN A 451 -8.31 10.90 11.80
N LEU A 452 -7.27 11.51 11.23
CA LEU A 452 -5.89 11.00 11.24
C LEU A 452 -5.45 10.69 12.68
N ILE A 453 -5.61 11.66 13.59
CA ILE A 453 -5.26 11.50 15.01
C ILE A 453 -6.03 10.34 15.66
N ARG A 454 -7.35 10.24 15.45
CA ARG A 454 -8.18 9.13 15.98
C ARG A 454 -7.68 7.77 15.51
N ILE A 455 -7.39 7.62 14.22
CA ILE A 455 -6.93 6.33 13.68
C ILE A 455 -5.48 6.05 14.09
N VAL A 456 -4.60 7.06 14.19
CA VAL A 456 -3.23 6.91 14.73
C VAL A 456 -3.26 6.35 16.15
N ILE A 457 -4.08 6.92 17.04
CA ILE A 457 -4.22 6.42 18.42
C ILE A 457 -4.63 4.94 18.40
N VAL A 458 -5.68 4.61 17.65
CA VAL A 458 -6.21 3.24 17.56
C VAL A 458 -5.20 2.26 16.97
N LEU A 459 -4.47 2.61 15.91
CA LEU A 459 -3.45 1.75 15.31
C LEU A 459 -2.19 1.61 16.16
N LEU A 460 -1.82 2.62 16.95
CA LEU A 460 -0.75 2.50 17.94
C LEU A 460 -1.18 1.61 19.11
N THR A 461 -2.41 1.75 19.63
CA THR A 461 -2.94 0.84 20.67
C THR A 461 -2.97 -0.60 20.18
N ILE A 462 -3.49 -0.86 18.97
CA ILE A 462 -3.44 -2.18 18.32
C ILE A 462 -2.00 -2.65 18.15
N GLY A 463 -1.11 -1.82 17.60
CA GLY A 463 0.27 -2.17 17.30
C GLY A 463 1.10 -2.49 18.54
N ILE A 464 0.91 -1.76 19.63
CA ILE A 464 1.54 -2.03 20.92
C ILE A 464 0.99 -3.34 21.51
N ALA A 465 -0.33 -3.55 21.47
CA ALA A 465 -0.95 -4.80 21.94
C ALA A 465 -0.49 -6.02 21.13
N ASP A 466 -0.40 -5.90 19.80
CA ASP A 466 0.11 -6.97 18.94
C ASP A 466 1.62 -7.18 19.10
N TYR A 467 2.42 -6.13 19.30
CA TYR A 467 3.85 -6.28 19.62
C TYR A 467 4.06 -6.99 20.96
N ILE A 468 3.28 -6.65 22.00
CA ILE A 468 3.30 -7.37 23.29
C ILE A 468 2.86 -8.83 23.10
N PHE A 469 1.78 -9.07 22.35
CA PHE A 469 1.32 -10.42 22.01
C PHE A 469 2.40 -11.20 21.26
N GLN A 470 3.00 -10.65 20.21
CA GLN A 470 4.02 -11.33 19.41
C GLN A 470 5.31 -11.53 20.19
N LYS A 471 5.69 -10.63 21.10
CA LYS A 471 6.84 -10.82 22.01
C LYS A 471 6.59 -11.96 23.00
N ARG A 472 5.38 -12.04 23.58
CA ARG A 472 4.95 -13.17 24.43
C ARG A 472 4.83 -14.48 23.64
N GLN A 473 4.20 -14.46 22.48
CA GLN A 473 4.01 -15.62 21.61
C GLN A 473 5.34 -16.13 21.04
N HIS A 474 6.28 -15.26 20.66
CA HIS A 474 7.62 -15.67 20.23
C HIS A 474 8.40 -16.32 21.38
N LYS A 475 8.29 -15.80 22.62
CA LYS A 475 8.85 -16.47 23.81
C LYS A 475 8.21 -17.84 24.06
N LYS A 476 6.91 -17.99 23.76
CA LYS A 476 6.12 -19.24 23.85
C LYS A 476 6.45 -20.24 22.73
N ASP A 477 6.66 -19.77 21.50
CA ASP A 477 7.09 -20.55 20.32
C ASP A 477 8.55 -21.04 20.49
N LEU A 478 9.38 -20.29 21.21
CA LEU A 478 10.77 -20.66 21.52
C LEU A 478 10.92 -21.62 22.72
N ARG A 479 9.83 -21.94 23.45
CA ARG A 479 9.86 -22.95 24.53
C ARG A 479 10.35 -24.30 24.01
N MET A 480 10.75 -25.17 24.93
CA MET A 480 11.23 -26.52 24.64
C MET A 480 10.50 -27.53 25.49
N THR A 481 10.26 -28.70 24.92
CA THR A 481 9.83 -29.90 25.64
C THR A 481 10.98 -30.46 26.47
N LYS A 482 10.66 -31.22 27.52
CA LYS A 482 11.66 -31.94 28.34
C LYS A 482 12.49 -32.95 27.53
N GLN A 483 12.02 -33.34 26.34
CA GLN A 483 12.74 -34.20 25.40
C GLN A 483 13.81 -33.41 24.63
N GLU A 484 13.44 -32.28 24.01
CA GLU A 484 14.36 -31.42 23.27
C GLU A 484 15.52 -30.92 24.15
N ILE A 485 15.25 -30.60 25.43
CA ILE A 485 16.31 -30.20 26.39
C ILE A 485 17.32 -31.34 26.59
N LYS A 486 16.86 -32.59 26.76
CA LYS A 486 17.76 -33.75 26.86
C LYS A 486 18.59 -33.95 25.58
N ASP A 487 18.02 -33.69 24.41
CA ASP A 487 18.72 -33.86 23.14
C ASP A 487 19.69 -32.70 22.83
N GLU A 488 19.40 -31.46 23.28
CA GLU A 488 20.36 -30.35 23.24
C GLU A 488 21.57 -30.62 24.16
N TYR A 489 21.35 -31.17 25.36
CA TYR A 489 22.43 -31.62 26.25
C TYR A 489 23.33 -32.68 25.60
N LYS A 490 22.74 -33.72 25.00
CA LYS A 490 23.51 -34.75 24.25
C LYS A 490 24.35 -34.16 23.12
N GLN A 491 23.83 -33.14 22.41
CA GLN A 491 24.58 -32.46 21.34
C GLN A 491 25.70 -31.57 21.87
N MET A 492 25.61 -31.05 23.10
CA MET A 492 26.65 -30.22 23.72
C MET A 492 27.79 -31.05 24.35
N GLU A 493 27.48 -32.19 24.98
CA GLU A 493 28.50 -33.05 25.60
C GLU A 493 29.09 -34.10 24.63
N GLY A 494 28.33 -34.46 23.60
CA GLY A 494 28.68 -35.47 22.60
C GLY A 494 28.41 -36.90 23.05
N ASP A 495 28.02 -37.77 22.10
CA ASP A 495 27.66 -39.16 22.38
C ASP A 495 28.85 -39.97 22.97
N PRO A 496 28.73 -40.50 24.21
CA PRO A 496 29.76 -41.34 24.83
C PRO A 496 30.13 -42.58 24.00
N GLN A 497 29.17 -43.17 23.26
CA GLN A 497 29.45 -44.33 22.41
C GLN A 497 30.34 -43.95 21.22
N LEU A 498 30.13 -42.78 20.64
CA LEU A 498 30.95 -42.25 19.54
C LEU A 498 32.39 -42.01 20.01
N LYS A 499 32.55 -41.39 21.18
CA LYS A 499 33.86 -41.13 21.82
C LYS A 499 34.62 -42.43 22.12
N SER A 500 33.89 -43.48 22.53
CA SER A 500 34.45 -44.82 22.72
C SER A 500 34.88 -45.49 21.40
N LYS A 501 34.01 -45.50 20.37
CA LYS A 501 34.32 -46.07 19.04
C LYS A 501 35.52 -45.41 18.37
N ILE A 502 35.69 -44.10 18.51
CA ILE A 502 36.88 -43.38 18.00
C ILE A 502 38.16 -43.90 18.68
N LYS A 503 38.15 -44.05 20.01
CA LYS A 503 39.30 -44.55 20.78
C LYS A 503 39.64 -46.01 20.45
N GLN A 504 38.63 -46.84 20.20
CA GLN A 504 38.82 -48.22 19.72
C GLN A 504 39.51 -48.23 18.35
N LYS A 505 38.95 -47.53 17.35
CA LYS A 505 39.48 -47.52 15.97
C LYS A 505 40.90 -46.97 15.89
N GLN A 506 41.25 -46.00 16.74
CA GLN A 506 42.63 -45.50 16.89
C GLN A 506 43.60 -46.60 17.34
N ARG A 507 43.21 -47.44 18.32
CA ARG A 507 44.03 -48.56 18.82
C ARG A 507 44.24 -49.64 17.75
N GLU A 508 43.20 -49.96 16.98
CA GLU A 508 43.26 -50.91 15.86
C GLU A 508 44.22 -50.43 14.75
N MET A 509 44.14 -49.16 14.36
CA MET A 509 45.05 -48.57 13.37
C MET A 509 46.51 -48.55 13.84
N ALA A 510 46.76 -48.24 15.12
CA ALA A 510 48.11 -48.26 15.70
C ALA A 510 48.72 -49.69 15.69
N MET A 511 47.94 -50.70 16.08
CA MET A 511 48.36 -52.10 16.06
C MET A 511 48.62 -52.61 14.63
N SER A 512 47.80 -52.20 13.66
CA SER A 512 48.00 -52.54 12.24
C SER A 512 49.32 -51.98 11.69
N ARG A 513 49.64 -50.70 11.99
CA ARG A 513 50.93 -50.08 11.61
C ARG A 513 52.13 -50.81 12.19
N MET A 514 52.12 -51.15 13.48
CA MET A 514 53.20 -51.91 14.12
C MET A 514 53.43 -53.28 13.45
N MET A 515 52.37 -53.99 13.09
CA MET A 515 52.48 -55.29 12.41
C MET A 515 53.08 -55.18 11.00
N HIS A 516 52.96 -54.03 10.33
CA HIS A 516 53.52 -53.78 9.00
C HIS A 516 55.03 -53.47 9.02
N GLU A 517 55.60 -53.14 10.19
CA GLU A 517 57.05 -52.95 10.35
C GLU A 517 57.80 -54.27 10.66
N VAL A 518 57.10 -55.30 11.18
CA VAL A 518 57.70 -56.61 11.50
C VAL A 518 58.49 -57.23 10.32
N PRO A 519 58.01 -57.19 9.05
CA PRO A 519 58.76 -57.70 7.89
C PRO A 519 60.13 -57.05 7.62
N LYS A 520 60.44 -55.90 8.26
CA LYS A 520 61.70 -55.16 8.08
C LYS A 520 62.73 -55.46 9.19
N ALA A 521 62.43 -56.39 10.09
CA ALA A 521 63.32 -56.76 11.20
C ALA A 521 64.41 -57.73 10.76
N THR A 522 65.59 -57.58 11.35
CA THR A 522 66.77 -58.43 11.13
C THR A 522 66.66 -59.74 11.92
N VAL A 523 66.03 -59.69 13.10
CA VAL A 523 65.78 -60.82 14.01
C VAL A 523 64.53 -60.58 14.85
N VAL A 524 63.82 -61.64 15.25
CA VAL A 524 62.81 -61.60 16.31
C VAL A 524 63.31 -62.34 17.54
N VAL A 525 63.46 -61.63 18.65
CA VAL A 525 63.80 -62.21 19.95
C VAL A 525 62.50 -62.67 20.62
N THR A 526 62.45 -63.91 21.10
CA THR A 526 61.24 -64.49 21.69
C THR A 526 61.47 -65.08 23.09
N ASN A 527 60.44 -64.96 23.93
CA ASN A 527 60.19 -65.82 25.08
C ASN A 527 58.95 -66.65 24.72
N PRO A 528 59.05 -67.97 24.48
CA PRO A 528 58.08 -68.73 23.66
C PRO A 528 56.62 -68.58 24.08
N THR A 529 56.36 -68.57 25.39
CA THR A 529 55.00 -68.50 25.93
C THR A 529 54.39 -67.10 25.82
N HIS A 530 55.16 -66.03 26.09
CA HIS A 530 54.59 -64.70 26.31
C HIS A 530 55.09 -63.56 25.42
N TYR A 531 56.37 -63.47 25.04
CA TYR A 531 56.93 -62.23 24.45
C TYR A 531 57.55 -62.46 23.08
N SER A 532 57.37 -61.52 22.16
CA SER A 532 58.13 -61.46 20.91
C SER A 532 58.40 -60.03 20.49
N ILE A 533 59.66 -59.75 20.15
CA ILE A 533 60.18 -58.41 19.87
C ILE A 533 60.97 -58.46 18.57
N ALA A 534 60.58 -57.64 17.61
CA ALA A 534 61.21 -57.54 16.30
C ALA A 534 62.26 -56.42 16.32
N LEU A 535 63.53 -56.77 16.07
CA LEU A 535 64.66 -55.85 16.08
C LEU A 535 65.20 -55.65 14.66
N LYS A 536 65.34 -54.39 14.22
CA LYS A 536 66.11 -54.03 13.01
C LYS A 536 67.51 -53.59 13.41
N TYR A 537 68.48 -54.09 12.66
CA TYR A 537 69.87 -53.64 12.66
C TYR A 537 70.43 -53.72 11.24
N SER A 538 71.12 -52.67 10.81
CA SER A 538 71.80 -52.59 9.52
C SER A 538 73.27 -52.22 9.76
N LYS A 539 74.19 -52.80 8.99
CA LYS A 539 75.62 -52.46 9.11
C LYS A 539 75.84 -50.97 8.77
N GLY A 540 76.44 -50.23 9.68
CA GLY A 540 76.65 -48.78 9.56
C GLY A 540 75.53 -47.91 10.13
N GLU A 541 74.38 -48.48 10.51
CA GLU A 541 73.45 -47.82 11.43
C GLU A 541 73.93 -48.01 12.89
N GLY A 542 73.38 -47.19 13.81
CA GLY A 542 73.70 -47.21 15.26
C GLY A 542 73.11 -48.41 16.01
N ALA A 543 72.52 -48.16 17.18
CA ALA A 543 72.00 -49.26 18.00
C ALA A 543 70.74 -49.89 17.38
N PRO A 544 70.53 -51.22 17.55
CA PRO A 544 69.34 -51.91 17.05
C PRO A 544 68.02 -51.27 17.50
N LYS A 545 67.05 -51.17 16.58
CA LYS A 545 65.75 -50.53 16.79
C LYS A 545 64.63 -51.54 16.99
N VAL A 546 63.77 -51.30 17.98
CA VAL A 546 62.58 -52.12 18.23
C VAL A 546 61.48 -51.74 17.24
N LEU A 547 61.25 -52.52 16.19
CA LEU A 547 60.18 -52.26 15.21
C LEU A 547 58.80 -52.68 15.71
N ALA A 548 58.74 -53.72 16.56
CA ALA A 548 57.51 -54.16 17.21
C ALA A 548 57.83 -54.88 18.53
N LYS A 549 56.97 -54.72 19.54
CA LYS A 549 56.98 -55.54 20.76
C LYS A 549 55.56 -55.98 21.08
N GLY A 550 55.39 -57.22 21.54
CA GLY A 550 54.08 -57.79 21.84
C GLY A 550 54.11 -58.81 22.97
N VAL A 551 52.94 -58.99 23.59
CA VAL A 551 52.65 -60.05 24.58
C VAL A 551 51.56 -60.97 24.04
N ASP A 552 51.57 -62.25 24.42
CA ASP A 552 50.57 -63.28 24.17
C ASP A 552 50.06 -63.31 22.71
N SER A 553 48.83 -62.87 22.44
CA SER A 553 48.24 -62.85 21.09
C SER A 553 48.96 -61.91 20.13
N VAL A 554 49.52 -60.80 20.63
CA VAL A 554 50.34 -59.88 19.85
C VAL A 554 51.71 -60.50 19.56
N ALA A 555 52.31 -61.19 20.55
CA ALA A 555 53.57 -61.91 20.37
C ALA A 555 53.42 -63.04 19.34
N PHE A 556 52.35 -63.83 19.43
CA PHE A 556 52.04 -64.89 18.47
C PHE A 556 51.93 -64.34 17.04
N ARG A 557 51.24 -63.21 16.85
CA ARG A 557 51.09 -62.58 15.52
C ARG A 557 52.41 -62.01 14.98
N ILE A 558 53.29 -61.49 15.84
CA ILE A 558 54.66 -61.10 15.44
C ILE A 558 55.45 -62.34 14.96
N ARG A 559 55.35 -63.48 15.65
CA ARG A 559 56.02 -64.74 15.23
C ARG A 559 55.46 -65.30 13.93
N ASP A 560 54.15 -65.24 13.72
CA ASP A 560 53.49 -65.67 12.47
C ASP A 560 53.97 -64.83 11.27
N ILE A 561 54.00 -63.50 11.42
CA ILE A 561 54.52 -62.60 10.37
C ILE A 561 56.01 -62.84 10.13
N ALA A 562 56.81 -63.02 11.18
CA ALA A 562 58.25 -63.31 11.06
C ALA A 562 58.52 -64.62 10.30
N LYS A 563 57.80 -65.70 10.62
CA LYS A 563 57.86 -66.96 9.86
C LYS A 563 57.51 -66.75 8.38
N LYS A 564 56.42 -66.04 8.09
CA LYS A 564 55.96 -65.76 6.72
C LYS A 564 56.92 -64.93 5.88
N HIS A 565 57.82 -64.17 6.50
CA HIS A 565 58.84 -63.35 5.82
C HIS A 565 60.26 -63.90 6.01
N ASN A 566 60.42 -65.15 6.46
CA ASN A 566 61.71 -65.81 6.71
C ASN A 566 62.67 -65.00 7.62
N ILE A 567 62.13 -64.27 8.59
CA ILE A 567 62.91 -63.55 9.60
C ILE A 567 63.29 -64.55 10.70
N PRO A 568 64.60 -64.72 11.00
CA PRO A 568 65.04 -65.63 12.05
C PRO A 568 64.44 -65.28 13.42
N ILE A 569 63.89 -66.28 14.08
CA ILE A 569 63.36 -66.19 15.44
C ILE A 569 64.38 -66.84 16.38
N VAL A 570 64.88 -66.10 17.36
CA VAL A 570 65.85 -66.57 18.35
C VAL A 570 65.21 -66.56 19.73
N GLU A 571 65.27 -67.69 20.44
CA GLU A 571 64.79 -67.76 21.82
C GLU A 571 65.84 -67.16 22.78
N ASN A 572 65.46 -66.07 23.45
CA ASN A 572 66.18 -65.57 24.62
C ASN A 572 65.17 -64.97 25.60
N ARG A 573 64.81 -65.77 26.61
CA ARG A 573 63.71 -65.46 27.55
C ARG A 573 63.98 -64.23 28.41
N ILE A 574 65.24 -63.97 28.75
CA ILE A 574 65.69 -62.86 29.61
C ILE A 574 65.70 -61.58 28.77
N LEU A 575 66.39 -61.61 27.62
CA LEU A 575 66.50 -60.47 26.73
C LEU A 575 65.13 -59.99 26.21
N ALA A 576 64.25 -60.92 25.84
CA ALA A 576 62.91 -60.57 25.40
C ALA A 576 62.07 -59.87 26.50
N ARG A 577 62.20 -60.30 27.77
CA ARG A 577 61.50 -59.66 28.89
C ARG A 577 62.04 -58.25 29.15
N LYS A 578 63.36 -58.08 29.18
CA LYS A 578 64.00 -56.76 29.36
C LYS A 578 63.60 -55.77 28.27
N ILE A 579 63.81 -56.11 26.99
CA ILE A 579 63.47 -55.20 25.88
C ILE A 579 61.96 -54.86 25.86
N TYR A 580 61.08 -55.80 26.22
CA TYR A 580 59.65 -55.51 26.30
C TYR A 580 59.33 -54.44 27.36
N ALA A 581 59.94 -54.53 28.55
CA ALA A 581 59.71 -53.60 29.65
C ALA A 581 60.40 -52.24 29.43
N GLU A 582 61.65 -52.25 28.97
CA GLU A 582 62.56 -51.10 29.01
C GLU A 582 62.54 -50.24 27.73
N VAL A 583 62.15 -50.79 26.56
CA VAL A 583 62.34 -50.14 25.25
C VAL A 583 61.04 -50.02 24.47
N ASP A 584 60.68 -48.81 24.04
CA ASP A 584 59.48 -48.59 23.21
C ASP A 584 59.71 -48.84 21.72
N ILE A 585 58.59 -48.99 21.00
CA ILE A 585 58.57 -49.14 19.54
C ILE A 585 59.20 -47.90 18.89
N ASN A 586 60.03 -48.13 17.87
CA ASN A 586 60.86 -47.17 17.15
C ASN A 586 61.97 -46.49 17.97
N LYS A 587 62.23 -46.91 19.22
CA LYS A 587 63.44 -46.52 19.96
C LYS A 587 64.60 -47.49 19.69
N GLU A 588 65.81 -46.98 19.88
CA GLU A 588 67.04 -47.78 19.98
C GLU A 588 67.08 -48.49 21.34
N ILE A 589 67.69 -49.68 21.39
CA ILE A 589 67.96 -50.36 22.67
C ILE A 589 68.98 -49.56 23.51
N PRO A 590 68.95 -49.65 24.86
CA PRO A 590 69.98 -49.07 25.71
C PRO A 590 71.30 -49.85 25.63
N SER A 591 72.40 -49.18 25.97
CA SER A 591 73.77 -49.71 25.96
C SER A 591 73.95 -50.99 26.77
N GLU A 592 73.25 -51.11 27.90
CA GLU A 592 73.25 -52.32 28.75
C GLU A 592 72.82 -53.60 28.01
N LEU A 593 72.02 -53.48 26.95
CA LEU A 593 71.52 -54.61 26.17
C LEU A 593 72.33 -54.87 24.90
N TYR A 594 73.32 -54.03 24.57
CA TYR A 594 74.11 -54.15 23.33
C TYR A 594 74.78 -55.52 23.21
N GLY A 595 75.42 -56.02 24.27
CA GLY A 595 76.12 -57.32 24.24
C GLY A 595 75.20 -58.49 23.88
N ALA A 596 74.09 -58.63 24.62
CA ALA A 596 73.12 -59.70 24.42
C ALA A 596 72.36 -59.60 23.08
N VAL A 597 72.13 -58.39 22.56
CA VAL A 597 71.53 -58.22 21.22
C VAL A 597 72.57 -58.46 20.12
N ALA A 598 73.82 -58.05 20.30
CA ALA A 598 74.91 -58.28 19.34
C ALA A 598 75.20 -59.78 19.18
N GLU A 599 75.18 -60.55 20.27
CA GLU A 599 75.28 -62.02 20.25
C GLU A 599 74.16 -62.64 19.38
N VAL A 600 72.90 -62.27 19.64
CA VAL A 600 71.73 -62.75 18.88
C VAL A 600 71.79 -62.35 17.40
N ILE A 601 72.27 -61.14 17.09
CA ILE A 601 72.47 -60.67 15.71
C ILE A 601 73.63 -61.42 15.03
N ALA A 602 74.75 -61.66 15.72
CA ALA A 602 75.90 -62.39 15.20
C ALA A 602 75.53 -63.85 14.89
N TYR A 603 74.75 -64.50 15.76
CA TYR A 603 74.16 -65.82 15.52
C TYR A 603 73.28 -65.85 14.26
N VAL A 604 72.45 -64.82 14.04
CA VAL A 604 71.65 -64.71 12.81
C VAL A 604 72.51 -64.49 11.56
N TYR A 605 73.59 -63.70 11.66
CA TYR A 605 74.52 -63.52 10.53
C TYR A 605 75.41 -64.74 10.25
N SER A 606 75.68 -65.62 11.23
CA SER A 606 76.40 -66.87 10.98
C SER A 606 75.50 -67.90 10.29
N ILE A 607 74.21 -67.97 10.66
CA ILE A 607 73.21 -68.79 9.97
C ILE A 607 73.04 -68.33 8.50
N LYS A 608 72.96 -67.02 8.23
CA LYS A 608 72.87 -66.47 6.86
C LYS A 608 74.18 -66.51 6.05
N LYS A 609 75.21 -67.21 6.55
CA LYS A 609 76.49 -67.43 5.86
C LYS A 609 76.78 -68.92 5.54
N ARG A 610 75.80 -69.79 5.81
CA ARG A 610 75.67 -71.14 5.28
C ARG A 610 74.47 -71.18 4.33
#